data_AF-A0A1I4URU5-F1
#
_entry.id   AF-A0A1I4URU5-F1
#
_cell.length_a   1.000
_cell.length_b   1.000
_cell.length_c   1.000
_cell.angle_alpha   90.00
_cell.angle_beta   90.00
_cell.angle_gamma   90.00
#
_symmetry.space_group_name_H-M   'P 1'
#
loop_
_entity.id
_entity.type
_entity.pdbx_description
1 polymer ?
#
loop_
_entity_poly.entity_id
_entity_poly.type
_entity_poly.pdbx_seq_one_letter_code
_entity_poly.pdbx_strand_id
1 'polypeptide(L)'
;MAVYVKCIEQQTYLTWCRATLTAWCEHHNIPYQGVPVGTIKKHATGKGNASKDEMIASVRELGHAPIDDNEADALALLHWALEHGGAR
;
A
#
# COMPACT_ATOMS: atom_id res chain seq x y z
N MET A 1 15.17 -6.89 1.97
CA MET A 1 13.87 -6.55 1.34
C MET A 1 12.88 -6.29 2.46
N ALA A 2 12.21 -5.15 2.44
CA ALA A 2 11.19 -4.81 3.43
C ALA A 2 9.79 -5.06 2.89
N VAL A 3 8.88 -5.55 3.75
CA VAL A 3 7.47 -5.75 3.44
C VAL A 3 6.71 -4.47 3.79
N TYR A 4 6.12 -3.82 2.78
CA TYR A 4 5.31 -2.63 2.99
C TYR A 4 3.84 -3.01 3.10
N VAL A 5 3.18 -2.49 4.15
CA VAL A 5 1.78 -2.81 4.44
C VAL A 5 0.95 -1.54 4.43
N LYS A 6 -0.15 -1.56 3.66
CA LYS A 6 -1.15 -0.49 3.64
C LYS A 6 -1.79 -0.34 5.02
N CYS A 7 -1.59 0.80 5.66
CA CYS A 7 -2.13 1.09 7.00
C CYS A 7 -3.44 1.87 6.87
N ILE A 8 -4.57 1.18 7.09
CA ILE A 8 -5.91 1.77 7.08
C ILE A 8 -6.24 2.22 8.51
N GLU A 9 -6.54 3.51 8.70
CA GLU A 9 -6.87 4.10 10.01
C GLU A 9 -8.28 3.76 10.53
N GLN A 10 -9.08 2.99 9.79
CA GLN A 10 -10.46 2.67 10.19
C GLN A 10 -10.68 1.17 10.43
N GLN A 11 -11.21 0.90 11.63
CA GLN A 11 -11.97 -0.26 12.09
C GLN A 11 -11.24 -1.48 12.69
N THR A 12 -11.61 -1.70 13.94
CA THR A 12 -11.37 -2.74 14.95
C THR A 12 -11.51 -4.21 14.50
N TYR A 13 -11.76 -4.49 13.21
CA TYR A 13 -11.92 -5.84 12.66
C TYR A 13 -10.70 -6.34 11.86
N LEU A 14 -9.74 -5.46 11.52
CA LEU A 14 -8.54 -5.79 10.74
C LEU A 14 -7.33 -6.27 11.58
N THR A 15 -7.46 -6.31 12.91
CA THR A 15 -6.36 -6.63 13.83
C THR A 15 -5.81 -8.05 13.63
N TRP A 16 -6.66 -9.01 13.26
CA TRP A 16 -6.27 -10.42 13.16
C TRP A 16 -5.37 -10.71 11.96
N CYS A 17 -5.78 -10.31 10.75
CA CYS A 17 -4.95 -10.49 9.54
C CYS A 17 -3.61 -9.74 9.66
N ARG A 18 -3.65 -8.54 10.25
CA ARG A 18 -2.44 -7.74 10.47
C ARG A 18 -1.53 -8.36 11.52
N ALA A 19 -2.07 -8.90 12.61
CA ALA A 19 -1.30 -9.61 13.63
C ALA A 19 -0.64 -10.88 13.08
N THR A 20 -1.35 -11.67 12.27
CA THR A 20 -0.77 -12.86 11.63
C THR A 20 0.36 -12.50 10.67
N LEU A 21 0.18 -11.45 9.86
CA LEU A 21 1.21 -10.99 8.94
C LEU A 21 2.45 -10.47 9.69
N THR A 22 2.25 -9.68 10.74
CA THR A 22 3.34 -9.16 11.57
C THR A 22 4.09 -10.30 12.27
N ALA A 23 3.37 -11.25 12.88
CA ALA A 23 3.97 -12.40 13.54
C ALA A 23 4.79 -13.27 12.57
N TRP A 24 4.34 -13.41 11.32
CA TRP A 24 5.11 -14.10 10.29
C TRP A 24 6.37 -13.31 9.91
N CYS A 25 6.27 -11.99 9.73
CA CYS A 25 7.43 -11.16 9.43
C CYS A 25 8.47 -11.20 10.57
N GLU A 26 8.02 -11.12 11.82
CA GLU A 26 8.88 -11.25 13.01
C GLU A 26 9.54 -12.63 13.08
N HIS A 27 8.78 -13.72 12.87
CA HIS A 27 9.31 -15.08 12.85
C HIS A 27 10.38 -15.29 11.76
N HIS A 28 10.22 -14.62 10.61
CA HIS A 28 11.14 -14.71 9.48
C HIS A 28 12.22 -13.62 9.45
N ASN A 29 12.30 -12.75 10.46
CA ASN A 29 13.20 -11.58 10.52
C ASN A 29 13.11 -10.68 9.27
N ILE A 30 11.91 -10.52 8.71
CA ILE A 30 11.68 -9.67 7.56
C ILE A 30 11.27 -8.28 8.05
N PRO A 31 12.02 -7.21 7.73
CA PRO A 31 11.63 -5.87 8.13
C PRO A 31 10.32 -5.50 7.46
N TYR A 32 9.41 -4.87 8.20
CA TYR A 32 8.11 -4.44 7.68
C TYR A 32 7.80 -3.00 8.09
N GLN A 33 7.08 -2.28 7.23
CA GLN A 33 6.71 -0.89 7.47
C GLN A 33 5.27 -0.63 7.07
N GLY A 34 4.51 0.00 7.98
CA GLY A 34 3.18 0.50 7.67
C GLY A 34 3.25 1.82 6.91
N VAL A 35 2.55 1.92 5.78
CA VAL A 35 2.43 3.17 5.01
C VAL A 35 0.99 3.67 5.10
N PRO A 36 0.74 4.92 5.57
CA PRO A 36 -0.61 5.47 5.64
C PRO A 36 -1.28 5.51 4.27
N VAL A 37 -2.56 5.12 4.21
CA VAL A 37 -3.35 5.17 2.97
C VAL A 37 -3.37 6.55 2.30
N GLY A 38 -3.40 7.61 3.10
CA GLY A 38 -3.34 8.98 2.58
C GLY A 38 -2.02 9.30 1.85
N THR A 39 -0.91 8.71 2.30
CA THR A 39 0.40 8.87 1.64
C THR A 39 0.43 8.16 0.30
N ILE A 40 -0.08 6.93 0.24
CA ILE A 40 -0.17 6.13 -1.00
C ILE A 40 -1.05 6.86 -2.01
N LYS A 41 -2.25 7.30 -1.59
CA LYS A 41 -3.17 8.04 -2.45
C LYS A 41 -2.58 9.35 -2.95
N LYS A 42 -1.93 10.13 -2.07
CA LYS A 42 -1.27 11.37 -2.43
C LYS A 42 -0.15 11.14 -3.44
N HIS A 43 0.60 10.05 -3.29
CA HIS A 43 1.66 9.71 -4.22
C HIS A 43 1.10 9.31 -5.59
N ALA A 44 0.11 8.41 -5.63
CA ALA A 44 -0.45 7.90 -6.87
C ALA A 44 -1.28 8.93 -7.65
N THR A 45 -2.06 9.78 -6.98
CA THR A 45 -3.03 10.69 -7.63
C THR A 45 -2.74 12.18 -7.42
N GLY A 46 -1.73 12.52 -6.62
CA GLY A 46 -1.49 13.89 -6.15
C GLY A 46 -2.41 14.34 -5.00
N LYS A 47 -3.47 13.57 -4.66
CA LYS A 47 -4.45 13.90 -3.61
C LYS A 47 -4.51 12.83 -2.52
N GLY A 48 -4.44 13.22 -1.25
CA GLY A 48 -4.48 12.29 -0.12
C GLY A 48 -5.84 11.61 0.13
N ASN A 49 -6.92 12.12 -0.49
CA ASN A 49 -8.30 11.64 -0.32
C ASN A 49 -8.90 11.07 -1.62
N ALA A 50 -8.07 10.55 -2.52
CA ALA A 50 -8.51 9.97 -3.78
C ALA A 50 -9.63 8.92 -3.59
N SER A 51 -10.63 9.00 -4.46
CA SER A 51 -11.69 8.00 -4.62
C SER A 51 -11.15 6.70 -5.21
N LYS A 52 -11.96 5.63 -5.17
CA LYS A 52 -11.58 4.32 -5.74
C LYS A 52 -11.30 4.41 -7.24
N ASP A 53 -12.12 5.17 -7.95
CA ASP A 53 -11.98 5.36 -9.39
C ASP A 53 -10.72 6.17 -9.74
N GLU A 54 -10.39 7.18 -8.93
CA GLU A 54 -9.14 7.95 -9.09
C GLU A 54 -7.89 7.07 -8.89
N MET A 55 -7.93 6.12 -7.95
CA MET A 55 -6.82 5.16 -7.75
C MET A 55 -6.67 4.20 -8.93
N ILE A 56 -7.77 3.69 -9.47
CA ILE A 56 -7.73 2.82 -10.65
C ILE A 56 -7.23 3.60 -11.87
N ALA A 57 -7.68 4.85 -12.04
CA ALA A 57 -7.23 5.70 -13.14
C ALA A 57 -5.74 6.00 -13.08
N SER A 58 -5.20 6.38 -11.91
CA SER A 58 -3.76 6.68 -11.79
C SER A 58 -2.88 5.46 -12.07
N VAL A 59 -3.29 4.28 -11.63
CA VAL A 59 -2.54 3.05 -11.89
C VAL A 59 -2.66 2.62 -13.36
N ARG A 60 -3.76 2.96 -14.04
CA ARG A 60 -3.88 2.83 -15.50
C ARG A 60 -2.96 3.78 -16.25
N GLU A 61 -2.75 4.99 -15.76
CA GLU A 61 -1.77 5.93 -16.33
C GLU A 61 -0.33 5.42 -16.18
N LEU A 62 -0.05 4.64 -15.13
CA LEU A 62 1.23 3.93 -14.95
C LEU A 62 1.40 2.73 -15.91
N GLY A 63 0.40 2.40 -16.72
CA GLY A 63 0.45 1.31 -17.71
C GLY A 63 -0.03 -0.04 -17.19
N HIS A 64 -0.66 -0.09 -16.01
CA HIS A 64 -1.22 -1.32 -15.43
C HIS A 64 -2.74 -1.40 -15.63
N ALA A 65 -3.30 -2.61 -15.62
CA ALA A 65 -4.74 -2.83 -15.73
C ALA A 65 -5.30 -3.49 -14.45
N PRO A 66 -5.41 -2.75 -13.33
CA PRO A 66 -5.94 -3.30 -12.08
C PRO A 66 -7.43 -3.62 -12.22
N ILE A 67 -7.84 -4.73 -11.59
CA ILE A 67 -9.21 -5.24 -11.58
C ILE A 67 -10.05 -4.50 -10.54
N ASP A 68 -9.47 -4.16 -9.38
CA ASP A 68 -10.13 -3.48 -8.28
C ASP A 68 -9.26 -2.40 -7.62
N ASP A 69 -9.81 -1.72 -6.61
CA ASP A 69 -9.08 -0.70 -5.85
C ASP A 69 -7.97 -1.28 -4.96
N ASN A 70 -8.06 -2.54 -4.54
CA ASN A 70 -7.03 -3.19 -3.73
C ASN A 70 -5.77 -3.47 -4.56
N GLU A 71 -5.92 -3.96 -5.79
CA GLU A 71 -4.83 -4.14 -6.75
C GLU A 71 -4.20 -2.80 -7.13
N ALA A 72 -5.03 -1.78 -7.38
CA ALA A 72 -4.54 -0.43 -7.63
C ALA A 72 -3.74 0.10 -6.43
N ASP A 73 -4.24 -0.04 -5.21
CA ASP A 73 -3.53 0.37 -4.00
C ASP A 73 -2.22 -0.41 -3.77
N ALA A 74 -2.19 -1.70 -4.12
CA ALA A 74 -0.97 -2.53 -4.03
C ALA A 74 0.10 -2.09 -5.04
N LEU A 75 -0.29 -1.80 -6.28
CA LEU A 75 0.60 -1.28 -7.32
C LEU A 75 1.11 0.11 -6.97
N ALA A 76 0.24 1.00 -6.49
CA ALA A 76 0.64 2.31 -6.00
C ALA A 76 1.62 2.22 -4.81
N LEU A 77 1.38 1.29 -3.88
CA LEU A 77 2.30 1.04 -2.76
C LEU A 77 3.65 0.50 -3.24
N LEU A 78 3.66 -0.38 -4.25
CA LEU A 78 4.89 -0.87 -4.86
C LEU A 78 5.68 0.28 -5.51
N HIS A 79 5.04 1.13 -6.30
CA HIS A 79 5.67 2.31 -6.90
C HIS A 79 6.24 3.25 -5.82
N TRP A 80 5.44 3.54 -4.79
CA TRP A 80 5.91 4.36 -3.66
C TRP A 80 7.14 3.74 -2.99
N ALA A 81 7.12 2.42 -2.74
CA ALA A 81 8.21 1.70 -2.11
C ALA A 81 9.47 1.63 -3.01
N LEU A 82 9.34 1.56 -4.33
CA LEU A 82 10.49 1.63 -5.23
C LEU A 82 11.17 3.01 -5.16
N GLU A 83 10.39 4.08 -5.07
CA GLU A 83 10.92 5.44 -4.99
C GLU A 83 11.43 5.83 -3.59
N HIS A 84 10.78 5.35 -2.52
CA HIS A 84 11.05 5.79 -1.13
C HIS A 84 11.71 4.72 -0.26
N GLY A 85 11.57 3.45 -0.63
CA GLY A 85 12.07 2.28 0.12
C GLY A 85 13.18 1.50 -0.60
N GLY A 86 13.39 1.74 -1.89
CA GLY A 86 14.44 1.12 -2.72
C GLY A 86 15.70 1.98 -2.89
N ALA A 87 15.69 3.23 -2.43
CA ALA A 87 16.85 4.11 -2.47
C ALA A 87 17.54 4.18 -1.11
N ARG A 88 18.56 3.31 -0.98
CA ARG A 88 19.65 3.23 0.02
C ARG A 88 19.43 2.27 1.18
#